data_AF-A0A7S0LLV2-F1
#
_entry.id   AF-A0A7S0LLV2-F1
#
_cell.length_a   1.000
_cell.length_b   1.000
_cell.length_c   1.000
_cell.angle_alpha   90.00
_cell.angle_beta   90.00
_cell.angle_gamma   90.00
#
_symmetry.space_group_name_H-M   'P 1'
#
loop_
_entity.id
_entity.type
_entity.pdbx_description
1 polymer ?
#
loop_
_entity_poly.entity_id
_entity_poly.type
_entity_poly.pdbx_seq_one_letter_code
_entity_poly.pdbx_strand_id
1 'polypeptide(L)'
;PNLNAPSGRVPVEALSPSFMNVAPLPEEMRAAARRPCGERPKQPTQRQQEECNSVGAVRLYRQLLRVAHQLPEEKLQASSIAYQSGVDRLGRPTLVLLGQRLHERCATEEGRDAVWLSLIKQSASLVHAPFAVVFVATGMPVDSGPTFDFLRDYASTLPEDVQERLASFYLVHPTWRMRVAFVVLGMLLWGRLHFLSTFEEIHKYFAPAQLVVPSHVLDALRQREIGSRDATRAPA
;
A
#
# COMPACT_ATOMS: atom_id res chain seq x y z
N PRO A 1 -25.03 26.76 -6.31
CA PRO A 1 -25.32 25.39 -5.79
C PRO A 1 -24.11 24.85 -5.02
N ASN A 2 -24.28 24.69 -3.71
CA ASN A 2 -23.24 24.41 -2.71
C ASN A 2 -22.41 23.14 -3.03
N LEU A 3 -21.09 23.30 -3.04
CA LEU A 3 -20.08 22.24 -2.97
C LEU A 3 -19.80 21.96 -1.49
N ASN A 4 -20.38 20.90 -0.95
CA ASN A 4 -19.94 20.29 0.30
C ASN A 4 -19.94 18.77 0.10
N ALA A 5 -18.78 18.24 -0.32
CA ALA A 5 -18.51 16.82 -0.27
C ALA A 5 -17.85 16.51 1.09
N PRO A 6 -18.38 15.59 1.91
CA PRO A 6 -17.69 15.15 3.11
C PRO A 6 -16.49 14.28 2.71
N SER A 7 -15.31 14.68 3.17
CA SER A 7 -14.07 13.90 3.13
C SER A 7 -14.24 12.66 4.01
N GLY A 8 -14.72 11.57 3.42
CA GLY A 8 -14.83 10.27 4.06
C GLY A 8 -13.49 9.55 4.04
N ARG A 9 -12.66 9.75 5.07
CA ARG A 9 -11.63 8.76 5.41
C ARG A 9 -12.34 7.58 6.08
N VAL A 10 -12.22 6.41 5.47
CA VAL A 10 -12.80 5.14 5.94
C VAL A 10 -12.16 4.76 7.29
N PRO A 11 -12.95 4.35 8.30
CA PRO A 11 -12.42 3.94 9.59
C PRO A 11 -11.57 2.67 9.47
N VAL A 12 -10.48 2.64 10.23
CA VAL A 12 -9.44 1.58 10.27
C VAL A 12 -9.94 0.29 10.96
N GLU A 13 -11.25 0.12 11.12
CA GLU A 13 -11.90 -1.00 11.83
C GLU A 13 -12.04 -2.28 10.99
N ALA A 14 -11.42 -2.36 9.81
CA ALA A 14 -11.50 -3.52 8.92
C ALA A 14 -10.35 -4.54 9.11
N LEU A 15 -9.77 -4.62 10.32
CA LEU A 15 -8.87 -5.72 10.72
C LEU A 15 -9.62 -6.64 11.67
N SER A 16 -9.48 -7.95 11.48
CA SER A 16 -10.23 -8.98 12.22
C SER A 16 -10.23 -8.72 13.74
N PRO A 17 -11.38 -8.85 14.43
CA PRO A 17 -11.49 -8.59 15.88
C PRO A 17 -10.56 -9.45 16.74
N SER A 18 -9.96 -10.50 16.16
CA SER A 18 -8.90 -11.32 16.76
C SER A 18 -7.65 -10.52 17.18
N PHE A 19 -7.43 -9.32 16.60
CA PHE A 19 -6.31 -8.44 16.98
C PHE A 19 -6.64 -7.44 18.10
N MET A 20 -7.91 -7.35 18.50
CA MET A 20 -8.39 -6.38 19.51
C MET A 20 -8.43 -6.92 20.94
N ASN A 21 -7.57 -7.88 21.30
CA ASN A 21 -7.43 -8.23 22.72
C ASN A 21 -6.54 -7.19 23.42
N VAL A 22 -7.13 -6.02 23.65
CA VAL A 22 -6.54 -4.92 24.42
C VAL A 22 -6.59 -5.33 25.88
N ALA A 23 -5.41 -5.52 26.47
CA ALA A 23 -5.26 -5.66 27.91
C ALA A 23 -5.99 -4.50 28.62
N PRO A 24 -6.68 -4.74 29.76
CA PRO A 24 -7.47 -3.71 30.39
C PRO A 24 -6.60 -2.54 30.81
N LEU A 25 -7.10 -1.34 30.50
CA LEU A 25 -6.50 -0.04 30.82
C LEU A 25 -6.07 0.03 32.30
N PRO A 26 -4.90 0.64 32.63
CA PRO A 26 -4.45 0.82 34.01
C PRO A 26 -5.48 1.57 34.87
N GLU A 27 -5.63 1.16 36.14
CA GLU A 27 -6.65 1.68 37.08
C GLU A 27 -6.65 3.21 37.26
N GLU A 28 -5.55 3.89 36.90
CA GLU A 28 -5.46 5.35 36.98
C GLU A 28 -6.49 6.07 36.08
N MET A 29 -6.97 5.42 35.00
CA MET A 29 -8.04 5.97 34.16
C MET A 29 -9.46 5.76 34.69
N ARG A 30 -9.68 4.87 35.68
CA ARG A 30 -10.99 4.74 36.35
C ARG A 30 -11.27 5.92 37.30
N ALA A 31 -10.23 6.60 37.78
CA ALA A 31 -10.38 7.76 38.66
C ALA A 31 -10.89 9.03 37.94
N ALA A 32 -10.84 9.08 36.60
CA ALA A 32 -11.29 10.23 35.82
C ALA A 32 -12.82 10.34 35.66
N ALA A 33 -13.58 9.32 36.04
CA ALA A 33 -15.04 9.25 35.87
C ALA A 33 -15.86 9.98 36.96
N ARG A 34 -15.22 10.73 37.87
CA ARG A 34 -15.90 11.51 38.92
C ARG A 34 -15.66 13.02 38.79
N ARG A 35 -15.77 13.58 37.59
CA ARG A 35 -15.83 15.04 37.42
C ARG A 35 -17.28 15.50 37.21
N PRO A 36 -17.74 16.58 37.87
CA PRO A 36 -19.10 17.07 37.71
C PRO A 36 -19.33 17.54 36.26
N CYS A 37 -20.45 17.12 35.68
CA CYS A 37 -20.96 17.60 34.40
C CYS A 37 -21.08 19.12 34.42
N GLY A 38 -20.31 19.82 33.58
CA GLY A 38 -20.37 21.28 33.53
C GLY A 38 -19.56 21.96 32.44
N GLU A 39 -18.94 21.27 31.49
CA GLU A 39 -18.31 21.92 30.33
C GLU A 39 -18.54 21.09 29.09
N ARG A 40 -19.15 21.67 28.05
CA ARG A 40 -19.20 21.05 26.72
C ARG A 40 -17.75 20.91 26.22
N PRO A 41 -17.31 19.73 25.77
CA PRO A 41 -15.99 19.61 25.16
C PRO A 41 -15.93 20.56 23.96
N LYS A 42 -14.99 21.51 23.98
CA LYS A 42 -14.68 22.33 22.81
C LYS A 42 -14.30 21.36 21.67
N GLN A 43 -14.97 21.47 20.53
CA GLN A 43 -14.62 20.67 19.35
C GLN A 43 -13.12 20.88 19.07
N PRO A 44 -12.34 19.80 18.86
CA PRO A 44 -10.91 19.93 18.62
C PRO A 44 -10.69 20.83 17.40
N THR A 45 -9.68 21.69 17.47
CA THR A 45 -9.31 22.51 16.31
C THR A 45 -8.79 21.58 15.21
N GLN A 46 -8.96 21.90 13.92
CA GLN A 46 -8.50 21.03 12.81
C GLN A 46 -7.05 20.54 12.99
N ARG A 47 -6.14 21.41 13.43
CA ARG A 47 -4.75 21.05 13.74
C ARG A 47 -4.62 19.99 14.86
N GLN A 48 -5.41 20.11 15.92
CA GLN A 48 -5.41 19.15 17.03
C GLN A 48 -6.00 17.79 16.60
N GLN A 49 -6.96 17.80 15.67
CA GLN A 49 -7.53 16.57 15.10
C GLN A 49 -6.53 15.86 14.19
N GLU A 50 -5.77 16.61 13.38
CA GLU A 50 -4.71 16.10 12.51
C GLU A 50 -3.53 15.54 13.33
N GLU A 51 -3.09 16.25 14.37
CA GLU A 51 -2.05 15.77 15.30
C GLU A 51 -2.50 14.52 16.07
N CYS A 52 -3.75 14.46 16.54
CA CYS A 52 -4.25 13.27 17.23
C CYS A 52 -4.36 12.06 16.29
N ASN A 53 -4.79 12.29 15.04
CA ASN A 53 -4.87 11.25 14.02
C ASN A 53 -3.47 10.75 13.60
N SER A 54 -2.49 11.64 13.47
CA SER A 54 -1.11 11.25 13.14
C SER A 54 -0.47 10.46 14.28
N VAL A 55 -0.69 10.86 15.53
CA VAL A 55 -0.25 10.10 16.71
C VAL A 55 -0.92 8.72 16.78
N GLY A 56 -2.20 8.62 16.42
CA GLY A 56 -2.94 7.36 16.32
C GLY A 56 -2.36 6.42 15.25
N ALA A 57 -2.13 6.92 14.04
CA ALA A 57 -1.53 6.17 12.94
C ALA A 57 -0.12 5.65 13.28
N VAL A 58 0.71 6.49 13.89
CA VAL A 58 2.06 6.10 14.34
C VAL A 58 2.01 4.98 15.39
N ARG A 59 1.06 5.04 16.34
CA ARG A 59 0.88 3.97 17.35
C ARG A 59 0.44 2.67 16.72
N LEU A 60 -0.55 2.71 15.83
CA LEU A 60 -1.04 1.53 15.11
C LEU A 60 0.09 0.90 14.28
N TYR A 61 0.81 1.70 13.52
CA TYR A 61 1.94 1.23 12.71
C TYR A 61 3.02 0.55 13.56
N ARG A 62 3.41 1.13 14.71
CA ARG A 62 4.37 0.50 15.65
C ARG A 62 3.85 -0.81 16.24
N GLN A 63 2.55 -0.94 16.48
CA GLN A 63 1.96 -2.20 16.94
C GLN A 63 2.02 -3.26 15.84
N LEU A 64 1.61 -2.91 14.62
CA LEU A 64 1.66 -3.81 13.47
C LEU A 64 3.09 -4.26 13.16
N LEU A 65 4.09 -3.37 13.29
CA LEU A 65 5.49 -3.73 13.17
C LEU A 65 5.94 -4.75 14.21
N ARG A 66 5.54 -4.59 15.47
CA ARG A 66 5.86 -5.57 16.53
C ARG A 66 5.30 -6.95 16.20
N VAL A 67 4.06 -7.01 15.73
CA VAL A 67 3.41 -8.26 15.31
C VAL A 67 4.14 -8.86 14.10
N ALA A 68 4.48 -8.04 13.10
CA ALA A 68 5.18 -8.49 11.90
C ALA A 68 6.60 -9.03 12.19
N HIS A 69 7.31 -8.47 13.18
CA HIS A 69 8.61 -8.97 13.62
C HIS A 69 8.54 -10.31 14.36
N GLN A 70 7.42 -10.63 15.00
CA GLN A 70 7.21 -11.89 15.71
C GLN A 70 6.77 -13.03 14.78
N LEU A 71 6.30 -12.71 13.56
CA LEU A 71 5.90 -13.72 12.59
C LEU A 71 7.14 -14.40 11.97
N PRO A 72 7.15 -15.75 11.85
CA PRO A 72 8.21 -16.46 11.18
C PRO A 72 8.29 -16.03 9.70
N GLU A 73 9.51 -15.85 9.19
CA GLU A 73 9.74 -15.36 7.83
C GLU A 73 9.10 -16.25 6.78
N GLU A 74 8.98 -17.56 7.02
CA GLU A 74 8.32 -18.51 6.13
C GLU A 74 6.85 -18.14 5.84
N LYS A 75 6.09 -17.67 6.85
CA LYS A 75 4.69 -17.24 6.66
C LYS A 75 4.60 -15.95 5.84
N LEU A 76 5.61 -15.07 5.94
CA LEU A 76 5.67 -13.81 5.22
C LEU A 76 6.19 -14.00 3.78
N GLN A 77 7.20 -14.85 3.61
CA GLN A 77 7.83 -15.23 2.33
C GLN A 77 6.90 -16.10 1.48
N ALA A 78 6.08 -16.96 2.10
CA ALA A 78 5.07 -17.78 1.41
C ALA A 78 4.04 -16.94 0.64
N SER A 79 3.90 -15.65 0.97
CA SER A 79 3.04 -14.75 0.20
C SER A 79 3.68 -14.35 -1.14
N SER A 80 5.00 -14.19 -1.24
CA SER A 80 5.74 -13.78 -2.46
C SER A 80 5.03 -12.69 -3.29
N ILE A 81 4.33 -11.78 -2.61
CA ILE A 81 3.57 -10.68 -3.21
C ILE A 81 4.47 -9.49 -3.43
N ALA A 82 5.38 -9.29 -2.49
CA ALA A 82 6.28 -8.17 -2.41
C ALA A 82 7.68 -8.68 -2.11
N TYR A 83 8.67 -8.14 -2.83
CA TYR A 83 10.07 -8.44 -2.58
C TYR A 83 10.93 -7.23 -2.91
N GLN A 84 12.06 -7.12 -2.23
CA GLN A 84 13.05 -6.10 -2.55
C GLN A 84 13.84 -6.54 -3.78
N SER A 85 13.86 -5.67 -4.78
CA SER A 85 14.78 -5.75 -5.91
C SER A 85 15.95 -4.80 -5.64
N GLY A 86 16.93 -4.78 -6.54
CA GLY A 86 18.08 -3.88 -6.45
C GLY A 86 17.71 -2.39 -6.49
N VAL A 87 18.61 -1.58 -7.02
CA VAL A 87 18.44 -0.12 -6.99
C VAL A 87 17.96 0.43 -8.32
N ASP A 88 17.24 1.54 -8.27
CA ASP A 88 16.99 2.33 -9.47
C ASP A 88 18.26 3.07 -9.92
N ARG A 89 18.20 3.76 -11.07
CA ARG A 89 19.33 4.53 -11.60
C ARG A 89 19.77 5.69 -10.70
N LEU A 90 18.95 6.08 -9.72
CA LEU A 90 19.26 7.11 -8.73
C LEU A 90 19.82 6.51 -7.43
N GLY A 91 20.05 5.20 -7.38
CA GLY A 91 20.59 4.50 -6.22
C GLY A 91 19.55 4.23 -5.12
N ARG A 92 18.26 4.37 -5.42
CA ARG A 92 17.17 4.17 -4.44
C ARG A 92 16.78 2.69 -4.41
N PRO A 93 16.68 2.06 -3.22
CA PRO A 93 16.25 0.68 -3.11
C PRO A 93 14.80 0.52 -3.59
N THR A 94 14.48 -0.64 -4.17
CA THR A 94 13.21 -0.82 -4.89
C THR A 94 12.40 -1.98 -4.35
N LEU A 95 11.14 -1.72 -4.05
CA LEU A 95 10.15 -2.73 -3.70
C LEU A 95 9.33 -3.11 -4.92
N VAL A 96 9.28 -4.38 -5.28
CA VAL A 96 8.42 -4.86 -6.37
C VAL A 96 7.18 -5.52 -5.77
N LEU A 97 6.00 -5.12 -6.25
CA LEU A 97 4.69 -5.63 -5.87
C LEU A 97 4.05 -6.34 -7.06
N LEU A 98 3.65 -7.60 -6.87
CA LEU A 98 2.97 -8.41 -7.87
C LEU A 98 1.44 -8.28 -7.68
N GLY A 99 0.81 -7.46 -8.52
CA GLY A 99 -0.60 -7.11 -8.40
C GLY A 99 -1.55 -8.31 -8.47
N GLN A 100 -1.27 -9.30 -9.33
CA GLN A 100 -2.09 -10.51 -9.43
C GLN A 100 -2.09 -11.31 -8.11
N ARG A 101 -0.90 -11.57 -7.55
CA ARG A 101 -0.78 -12.30 -6.27
C ARG A 101 -1.37 -11.51 -5.11
N LEU A 102 -1.24 -10.19 -5.14
CA LEU A 102 -1.88 -9.31 -4.18
C LEU A 102 -3.40 -9.49 -4.25
N HIS A 103 -3.98 -9.47 -5.45
CA HIS A 103 -5.41 -9.64 -5.65
C HIS A 103 -5.91 -10.99 -5.13
N GLU A 104 -5.24 -12.09 -5.48
CA GLU A 104 -5.59 -13.44 -5.03
C GLU A 104 -5.57 -13.56 -3.50
N ARG A 105 -4.63 -12.88 -2.83
CA ARG A 105 -4.46 -12.94 -1.37
C ARG A 105 -5.41 -12.00 -0.63
N CYS A 106 -5.78 -10.89 -1.23
CA CYS A 106 -6.79 -9.97 -0.71
C CYS A 106 -8.22 -10.54 -0.77
N ALA A 107 -8.45 -11.66 -1.47
CA ALA A 107 -9.76 -12.31 -1.52
C ALA A 107 -10.19 -12.96 -0.19
N THR A 108 -9.25 -13.24 0.72
CA THR A 108 -9.49 -13.83 2.04
C THR A 108 -9.01 -12.90 3.14
N GLU A 109 -9.70 -12.82 4.28
CA GLU A 109 -9.27 -11.99 5.42
C GLU A 109 -7.90 -12.40 5.96
N GLU A 110 -7.67 -13.69 6.18
CA GLU A 110 -6.37 -14.21 6.65
C GLU A 110 -5.23 -13.87 5.69
N GLY A 111 -5.49 -14.00 4.38
CA GLY A 111 -4.54 -13.63 3.35
C GLY A 111 -4.24 -12.14 3.36
N ARG A 112 -5.28 -11.31 3.47
CA ARG A 112 -5.19 -9.84 3.56
C ARG A 112 -4.29 -9.42 4.73
N ASP A 113 -4.49 -9.98 5.91
CA ASP A 113 -3.69 -9.65 7.10
C ASP A 113 -2.23 -10.07 6.94
N ALA A 114 -1.99 -11.26 6.36
CA ALA A 114 -0.64 -11.73 6.08
C ALA A 114 0.09 -10.82 5.06
N VAL A 115 -0.60 -10.38 4.00
CA VAL A 115 -0.07 -9.39 3.05
C VAL A 115 0.30 -8.11 3.78
N TRP A 116 -0.64 -7.61 4.60
CA TRP A 116 -0.51 -6.33 5.27
C TRP A 116 0.72 -6.28 6.16
N LEU A 117 0.92 -7.31 6.99
CA LEU A 117 2.08 -7.44 7.86
C LEU A 117 3.39 -7.57 7.06
N SER A 118 3.37 -8.32 5.95
CA SER A 118 4.53 -8.45 5.06
C SER A 118 4.93 -7.10 4.45
N LEU A 119 3.97 -6.32 3.97
CA LEU A 119 4.22 -4.99 3.41
C LEU A 119 4.73 -4.00 4.46
N ILE A 120 4.19 -4.03 5.68
CA ILE A 120 4.69 -3.20 6.78
C ILE A 120 6.14 -3.55 7.12
N LYS A 121 6.48 -4.84 7.21
CA LYS A 121 7.87 -5.27 7.48
C LYS A 121 8.82 -4.83 6.36
N GLN A 122 8.42 -5.02 5.11
CA GLN A 122 9.24 -4.64 3.95
C GLN A 122 9.40 -3.13 3.82
N SER A 123 8.33 -2.36 3.95
CA SER A 123 8.40 -0.89 3.92
C SER A 123 9.26 -0.35 5.05
N ALA A 124 9.13 -0.85 6.28
CA ALA A 124 9.96 -0.41 7.40
C ALA A 124 11.47 -0.58 7.15
N SER A 125 11.89 -1.67 6.51
CA SER A 125 13.30 -1.86 6.16
C SER A 125 13.79 -0.91 5.05
N LEU A 126 12.89 -0.44 4.19
CA LEU A 126 13.19 0.47 3.09
C LEU A 126 13.16 1.94 3.50
N VAL A 127 12.41 2.25 4.56
CA VAL A 127 12.25 3.60 5.09
C VAL A 127 13.60 4.21 5.46
N HIS A 128 14.67 3.48 5.73
CA HIS A 128 15.97 4.09 6.04
C HIS A 128 16.51 5.03 4.95
N ALA A 129 16.08 4.88 3.70
CA ALA A 129 16.45 5.73 2.58
C ALA A 129 15.23 6.09 1.71
N PRO A 130 15.31 7.11 0.84
CA PRO A 130 14.29 7.31 -0.19
C PRO A 130 14.21 6.07 -1.08
N PHE A 131 13.02 5.48 -1.24
CA PHE A 131 12.83 4.21 -1.93
C PHE A 131 11.83 4.32 -3.07
N ALA A 132 11.90 3.39 -4.03
CA ALA A 132 10.96 3.29 -5.14
C ALA A 132 10.06 2.05 -4.98
N VAL A 133 8.84 2.12 -5.50
CA VAL A 133 7.91 0.99 -5.57
C VAL A 133 7.57 0.72 -7.02
N VAL A 134 7.63 -0.55 -7.44
CA VAL A 134 7.21 -1.00 -8.77
C VAL A 134 6.01 -1.92 -8.58
N PHE A 135 4.84 -1.49 -9.05
CA PHE A 135 3.62 -2.29 -9.04
C PHE A 135 3.39 -2.91 -10.42
N VAL A 136 3.45 -4.23 -10.50
CA VAL A 136 3.21 -4.97 -11.74
C VAL A 136 1.73 -5.38 -11.78
N ALA A 137 0.94 -4.72 -12.62
CA ALA A 137 -0.49 -4.96 -12.76
C ALA A 137 -0.82 -6.10 -13.76
N THR A 138 0.19 -6.80 -14.26
CA THR A 138 0.01 -7.91 -15.22
C THR A 138 -0.76 -9.06 -14.59
N GLY A 139 -1.76 -9.60 -15.31
CA GLY A 139 -2.58 -10.71 -14.85
C GLY A 139 -3.70 -10.34 -13.88
N MET A 140 -3.83 -9.08 -13.46
CA MET A 140 -4.94 -8.66 -12.61
C MET A 140 -6.28 -8.62 -13.38
N PRO A 141 -7.39 -9.06 -12.75
CA PRO A 141 -8.71 -8.98 -13.36
C PRO A 141 -9.18 -7.54 -13.52
N VAL A 142 -10.19 -7.35 -14.37
CA VAL A 142 -10.81 -6.04 -14.63
C VAL A 142 -11.51 -5.50 -13.37
N ASP A 143 -12.00 -6.39 -12.53
CA ASP A 143 -12.57 -6.07 -11.22
C ASP A 143 -11.55 -6.31 -10.11
N SER A 144 -10.75 -5.29 -9.83
CA SER A 144 -9.72 -5.33 -8.78
C SER A 144 -10.04 -4.39 -7.62
N GLY A 145 -11.33 -4.13 -7.37
CA GLY A 145 -11.82 -3.29 -6.27
C GLY A 145 -11.19 -3.61 -4.91
N PRO A 146 -11.23 -4.89 -4.45
CA PRO A 146 -10.66 -5.28 -3.16
C PRO A 146 -9.17 -4.96 -3.01
N THR A 147 -8.41 -5.07 -4.11
CA THR A 147 -6.98 -4.73 -4.14
C THR A 147 -6.76 -3.23 -3.99
N PHE A 148 -7.61 -2.41 -4.62
CA PHE A 148 -7.53 -0.96 -4.50
C PHE A 148 -7.94 -0.46 -3.12
N ASP A 149 -8.99 -1.03 -2.55
CA ASP A 149 -9.40 -0.73 -1.17
C ASP A 149 -8.27 -1.09 -0.20
N PHE A 150 -7.67 -2.28 -0.36
CA PHE A 150 -6.50 -2.68 0.42
C PHE A 150 -5.34 -1.67 0.31
N LEU A 151 -4.96 -1.27 -0.92
CA LEU A 151 -3.86 -0.32 -1.13
C LEU A 151 -4.17 1.06 -0.54
N ARG A 152 -5.41 1.53 -0.63
CA ARG A 152 -5.88 2.78 -0.01
C ARG A 152 -5.76 2.72 1.51
N ASP A 153 -6.24 1.65 2.11
CA ASP A 153 -6.24 1.48 3.56
C ASP A 153 -4.79 1.34 4.06
N TYR A 154 -3.94 0.61 3.32
CA TYR A 154 -2.51 0.47 3.60
C TYR A 154 -1.80 1.82 3.55
N ALA A 155 -2.01 2.59 2.48
CA ALA A 155 -1.43 3.92 2.34
C ALA A 155 -1.84 4.86 3.49
N SER A 156 -3.10 4.79 3.92
CA SER A 156 -3.63 5.58 5.04
C SER A 156 -3.08 5.17 6.41
N THR A 157 -2.56 3.95 6.54
CA THR A 157 -1.99 3.41 7.78
C THR A 157 -0.50 3.72 7.92
N LEU A 158 0.19 4.00 6.81
CA LEU A 158 1.57 4.44 6.86
C LEU A 158 1.68 5.81 7.54
N PRO A 159 2.66 6.01 8.45
CA PRO A 159 2.97 7.34 8.97
C PRO A 159 3.44 8.27 7.85
N GLU A 160 3.22 9.58 8.01
CA GLU A 160 3.67 10.62 7.07
C GLU A 160 5.18 10.51 6.80
N ASP A 161 6.00 10.25 7.81
CA ASP A 161 7.45 10.05 7.66
C ASP A 161 7.83 8.93 6.69
N VAL A 162 7.04 7.85 6.63
CA VAL A 162 7.26 6.72 5.74
C VAL A 162 6.84 7.08 4.32
N GLN A 163 5.72 7.78 4.21
CA GLN A 163 5.14 8.24 2.97
C GLN A 163 6.04 9.26 2.27
N GLU A 164 6.66 10.18 3.02
CA GLU A 164 7.59 11.17 2.48
C GLU A 164 8.84 10.55 1.87
N ARG A 165 9.25 9.36 2.33
CA ARG A 165 10.40 8.63 1.80
C ARG A 165 10.10 7.80 0.56
N LEU A 166 8.82 7.60 0.20
CA LEU A 166 8.43 6.95 -1.05
C LEU A 166 8.73 7.88 -2.22
N ALA A 167 9.89 7.74 -2.88
CA ALA A 167 10.34 8.72 -3.87
C ALA A 167 9.64 8.58 -5.23
N SER A 168 9.31 7.36 -5.65
CA SER A 168 8.63 7.10 -6.93
C SER A 168 7.81 5.82 -6.88
N PHE A 169 6.63 5.83 -7.50
CA PHE A 169 5.74 4.67 -7.65
C PHE A 169 5.54 4.39 -9.14
N TYR A 170 6.10 3.30 -9.64
CA TYR A 170 6.00 2.88 -11.04
C TYR A 170 4.89 1.84 -11.19
N LEU A 171 3.91 2.13 -12.03
CA LEU A 171 2.82 1.22 -12.34
C LEU A 171 3.01 0.61 -13.72
N VAL A 172 3.28 -0.68 -13.80
CA VAL A 172 3.62 -1.41 -15.04
C VAL A 172 2.39 -2.14 -15.60
N HIS A 173 2.12 -1.94 -16.89
CA HIS A 173 0.95 -2.46 -17.63
C HIS A 173 -0.41 -2.23 -16.97
N PRO A 174 -0.73 -1.00 -16.54
CA PRO A 174 -2.07 -0.71 -16.06
C PRO A 174 -3.08 -0.81 -17.20
N THR A 175 -4.24 -1.41 -16.91
CA THR A 175 -5.43 -1.24 -17.75
C THR A 175 -5.96 0.19 -17.62
N TRP A 176 -6.79 0.65 -18.56
CA TRP A 176 -7.41 1.97 -18.47
C TRP A 176 -8.14 2.21 -17.13
N ARG A 177 -8.93 1.22 -16.68
CA ARG A 177 -9.62 1.29 -15.38
C ARG A 177 -8.64 1.38 -14.21
N MET A 178 -7.55 0.62 -14.25
CA MET A 178 -6.50 0.70 -13.23
C MET A 178 -5.81 2.06 -13.24
N ARG A 179 -5.58 2.68 -14.41
CA ARG A 179 -5.05 4.05 -14.47
C ARG A 179 -5.95 5.02 -13.73
N VAL A 180 -7.26 4.98 -13.99
CA VAL A 180 -8.21 5.86 -13.30
C VAL A 180 -8.21 5.61 -11.79
N ALA A 181 -8.28 4.34 -11.36
CA ALA A 181 -8.24 3.99 -9.94
C ALA A 181 -6.93 4.43 -9.26
N PHE A 182 -5.78 4.21 -9.91
CA PHE A 182 -4.49 4.64 -9.40
C PHE A 182 -4.28 6.16 -9.48
N VAL A 183 -4.95 6.90 -10.39
CA VAL A 183 -4.94 8.37 -10.33
C VAL A 183 -5.68 8.84 -9.08
N VAL A 184 -6.86 8.27 -8.79
CA VAL A 184 -7.62 8.59 -7.56
C VAL A 184 -6.81 8.21 -6.31
N LEU A 185 -6.20 7.03 -6.30
CA LEU A 185 -5.30 6.61 -5.22
C LEU A 185 -4.00 7.44 -5.20
N GLY A 186 -3.53 7.89 -6.36
CA GLY A 186 -2.30 8.65 -6.56
C GLY A 186 -2.40 10.10 -6.09
N MET A 187 -3.61 10.67 -6.11
CA MET A 187 -3.93 11.89 -5.36
C MET A 187 -3.65 11.69 -3.87
N LEU A 188 -3.81 10.45 -3.36
CA LEU A 188 -3.41 10.07 -2.00
C LEU A 188 -1.91 9.75 -1.89
N LEU A 189 -1.30 9.15 -2.93
CA LEU A 189 0.15 8.83 -2.99
C LEU A 189 1.04 10.02 -3.42
N TRP A 190 0.63 11.24 -3.10
CA TRP A 190 1.41 12.50 -3.25
C TRP A 190 1.95 12.78 -4.65
N GLY A 191 1.27 12.33 -5.71
CA GLY A 191 1.65 12.65 -7.09
C GLY A 191 2.96 12.01 -7.58
N ARG A 192 3.51 11.03 -6.86
CA ARG A 192 4.77 10.35 -7.21
C ARG A 192 4.56 9.15 -8.15
N LEU A 193 3.45 9.15 -8.89
CA LEU A 193 2.95 8.03 -9.68
C LEU A 193 3.39 8.14 -11.15
N HIS A 194 4.06 7.11 -11.65
CA HIS A 194 4.51 7.00 -13.02
C HIS A 194 3.85 5.79 -13.69
N PHE A 195 3.11 6.03 -14.77
CA PHE A 195 2.50 4.96 -15.56
C PHE A 195 3.45 4.48 -16.64
N LEU A 196 3.79 3.19 -16.60
CA LEU A 196 4.59 2.51 -17.62
C LEU A 196 3.69 1.58 -18.42
N SER A 197 3.50 1.91 -19.71
CA SER A 197 2.61 1.12 -20.58
C SER A 197 3.27 -0.17 -21.05
N THR A 198 4.60 -0.12 -21.18
CA THR A 198 5.45 -1.16 -21.77
C THR A 198 6.52 -1.54 -20.76
N PHE A 199 6.91 -2.82 -20.71
CA PHE A 199 7.98 -3.25 -19.82
C PHE A 199 9.31 -2.58 -20.22
N GLU A 200 9.58 -2.37 -21.50
CA GLU A 200 10.78 -1.70 -22.00
C GLU A 200 10.99 -0.29 -21.39
N GLU A 201 9.92 0.41 -21.01
CA GLU A 201 10.01 1.73 -20.38
C GLU A 201 10.63 1.66 -18.99
N ILE A 202 10.53 0.52 -18.30
CA ILE A 202 11.14 0.34 -16.99
C ILE A 202 12.66 0.46 -17.05
N HIS A 203 13.27 0.09 -18.18
CA HIS A 203 14.72 0.19 -18.38
C HIS A 203 15.21 1.63 -18.45
N LYS A 204 14.32 2.62 -18.63
CA LYS A 204 14.67 4.04 -18.48
C LYS A 204 14.98 4.41 -17.03
N TYR A 205 14.37 3.72 -16.07
CA TYR A 205 14.49 3.99 -14.63
C TYR A 205 15.37 2.97 -13.91
N PHE A 206 15.49 1.76 -14.45
CA PHE A 206 16.22 0.64 -13.86
C PHE A 206 17.29 0.09 -14.79
N ALA A 207 18.44 -0.29 -14.25
CA ALA A 207 19.40 -1.09 -15.01
C ALA A 207 18.86 -2.53 -15.16
N PRO A 208 19.03 -3.19 -16.32
CA PRO A 208 18.50 -4.54 -16.56
C PRO A 208 18.91 -5.57 -15.50
N ALA A 209 20.12 -5.45 -14.92
CA ALA A 209 20.62 -6.34 -13.88
C ALA A 209 20.04 -6.08 -12.47
N GLN A 210 19.40 -4.93 -12.25
CA GLN A 210 18.94 -4.50 -10.92
C GLN A 210 17.46 -4.86 -10.67
N LEU A 211 16.68 -5.10 -11.72
CA LEU A 211 15.28 -5.49 -11.60
C LEU A 211 15.14 -7.02 -11.76
N VAL A 212 15.14 -7.73 -10.63
CA VAL A 212 14.92 -9.18 -10.62
C VAL A 212 13.41 -9.41 -10.66
N VAL A 213 12.84 -9.53 -11.87
CA VAL A 213 11.45 -9.95 -12.05
C VAL A 213 11.42 -11.47 -12.18
N PRO A 214 10.63 -12.21 -11.38
CA PRO A 214 10.49 -13.64 -11.53
C PRO A 214 10.14 -14.02 -12.97
N SER A 215 10.77 -15.07 -13.49
CA SER A 215 10.63 -15.51 -14.90
C SER A 215 9.17 -15.68 -15.33
N HIS A 216 8.32 -16.27 -14.48
CA HIS A 216 6.88 -16.43 -14.76
C HIS A 216 6.14 -15.10 -14.98
N VAL A 217 6.52 -14.04 -14.27
CA VAL A 217 5.95 -12.70 -14.47
C VAL A 217 6.50 -12.10 -15.76
N LEU A 218 7.79 -12.30 -16.04
CA LEU A 218 8.42 -11.84 -17.28
C LEU A 218 7.82 -12.52 -18.52
N ASP A 219 7.49 -13.80 -18.44
CA ASP A 219 6.88 -14.55 -19.53
C ASP A 219 5.44 -14.09 -19.75
N ALA A 220 4.67 -13.85 -18.68
CA ALA A 220 3.33 -13.26 -18.77
C ALA A 220 3.36 -11.84 -19.36
N LEU A 221 4.38 -11.03 -19.00
CA LEU A 221 4.62 -9.70 -19.57
C LEU A 221 4.89 -9.80 -21.08
N ARG A 222 5.81 -10.67 -21.49
CA ARG A 222 6.17 -10.87 -22.90
C ARG A 222 5.01 -11.39 -23.74
N GLN A 223 4.26 -12.36 -23.25
CA GLN A 223 3.09 -12.91 -23.95
C GLN A 223 2.03 -11.82 -24.20
N ARG A 224 1.82 -10.92 -23.23
CA ARG A 224 0.89 -9.81 -23.36
C ARG A 224 1.36 -8.75 -24.36
N GLU A 225 2.66 -8.47 -24.41
CA GLU A 225 3.25 -7.56 -25.41
C GLU A 225 3.16 -8.13 -26.83
N ILE A 226 3.40 -9.44 -27.00
CA ILE A 226 3.26 -10.12 -28.30
C ILE A 226 1.81 -10.09 -28.77
N GLY A 227 0.85 -10.47 -27.91
CA GLY A 227 -0.58 -10.42 -28.25
C GLY A 227 -1.09 -9.01 -28.55
N SER A 228 -0.56 -7.97 -27.89
CA SER A 228 -0.90 -6.58 -28.19
C SER A 228 -0.34 -6.12 -29.55
N ARG A 229 0.88 -6.55 -29.91
CA ARG A 229 1.50 -6.21 -31.21
C ARG A 229 0.78 -6.90 -32.37
N ASP A 230 0.34 -8.15 -32.18
CA ASP A 230 -0.41 -8.89 -33.21
C ASP A 230 -1.84 -8.35 -33.40
N ALA A 231 -2.52 -7.92 -32.33
CA ALA A 231 -3.85 -7.28 -32.44
C ALA A 231 -3.83 -5.96 -33.23
N THR A 232 -2.69 -5.25 -33.23
CA THR A 232 -2.52 -3.99 -33.98
C THR A 232 -2.17 -4.25 -35.46
N ARG A 233 -1.84 -5.50 -35.82
CA ARG A 233 -1.39 -5.91 -37.16
C ARG A 233 -2.42 -6.74 -37.93
N ALA A 234 -3.63 -6.94 -37.39
CA ALA A 234 -4.71 -7.59 -38.11
C ALA A 234 -5.19 -6.70 -39.28
N PRO A 235 -5.21 -7.20 -40.53
CA PRO A 235 -5.66 -6.43 -41.67
C PRO A 235 -7.17 -6.13 -41.57
N ALA A 236 -7.54 -4.91 -41.93
CA ALA A 236 -8.91 -4.43 -42.08
C ALA A 236 -9.64 -5.12 -43.25
#